data_AF-A0A9J5WWL1-F1
#
_entry.id   AF-A0A9J5WWL1-F1
#
_cell.length_a   1.000
_cell.length_b   1.000
_cell.length_c   1.000
_cell.angle_alpha   90.00
_cell.angle_beta   90.00
_cell.angle_gamma   90.00
#
_symmetry.space_group_name_H-M   'P 1'
#
loop_
_entity.id
_entity.type
_entity.pdbx_description
1 polymer ?
#
loop_
_entity_poly.entity_id
_entity_poly.type
_entity_poly.pdbx_seq_one_letter_code
_entity_poly.pdbx_strand_id
1 'polypeptide(L)'
;MTKIILTLFALALIVGQITNATIQCGRATSPSQDCCVGLQSLAKTAAASQPNHKDTCNCIKVAVQTFAMDYSKAKQLPQLCNYPSIIPIEPNLDCSK
;
A
#
# COMPACT_ATOMS: atom_id res chain seq x y z
N MET A 1 -7.09 4.91 -18.62
CA MET A 1 -6.53 6.09 -17.90
C MET A 1 -6.14 5.75 -16.45
N THR A 2 -6.91 4.94 -15.71
CA THR A 2 -6.58 4.52 -14.32
C THR A 2 -5.29 3.70 -14.19
N LYS A 3 -4.99 2.82 -15.17
CA LYS A 3 -3.75 2.03 -15.18
C LYS A 3 -2.48 2.89 -15.20
N ILE A 4 -2.49 4.02 -15.88
CA ILE A 4 -1.33 4.95 -15.95
C ILE A 4 -1.08 5.58 -14.58
N ILE A 5 -2.13 6.02 -13.89
CA ILE A 5 -2.02 6.58 -12.54
C ILE A 5 -1.55 5.51 -11.55
N LEU A 6 -2.05 4.27 -11.67
CA LEU A 6 -1.63 3.16 -10.81
C LEU A 6 -0.18 2.75 -11.07
N THR A 7 0.27 2.72 -12.33
CA THR A 7 1.68 2.51 -12.67
C THR A 7 2.56 3.67 -12.23
N LEU A 8 2.08 4.91 -12.28
CA LEU A 8 2.82 6.08 -11.76
C LEU A 8 2.93 6.05 -10.24
N PHE A 9 1.90 5.58 -9.53
CA PHE A 9 1.93 5.40 -8.07
C PHE A 9 2.84 4.23 -7.68
N ALA A 10 2.78 3.12 -8.43
CA ALA A 10 3.72 2.02 -8.29
C ALA A 10 5.14 2.51 -8.54
N LEU A 11 5.39 3.23 -9.64
CA LEU A 11 6.65 3.91 -9.96
C LEU A 11 7.07 4.85 -8.84
N ALA A 12 6.19 5.65 -8.24
CA ALA A 12 6.53 6.51 -7.11
C ALA A 12 6.96 5.72 -5.87
N LEU A 13 6.42 4.51 -5.63
CA LEU A 13 6.91 3.61 -4.58
C LEU A 13 8.32 3.06 -4.91
N ILE A 14 8.63 2.79 -6.18
CA ILE A 14 9.97 2.33 -6.63
C ILE A 14 10.99 3.48 -6.67
N VAL A 15 10.55 4.69 -7.05
CA VAL A 15 11.36 5.90 -7.23
C VAL A 15 11.54 6.65 -5.90
N GLY A 16 10.67 6.42 -4.91
CA GLY A 16 10.88 6.83 -3.52
C GLY A 16 12.09 6.15 -2.83
N GLN A 17 12.76 5.21 -3.50
CA GLN A 17 14.05 4.65 -3.07
C GLN A 17 15.24 5.53 -3.48
N ILE A 18 15.08 6.44 -4.46
CA ILE A 18 16.18 7.24 -5.05
C ILE A 18 16.27 8.64 -4.42
N THR A 19 15.21 9.12 -3.77
CA THR A 19 15.26 10.31 -2.91
C THR A 19 15.36 9.86 -1.46
N ASN A 20 16.13 10.58 -0.64
CA ASN A 20 16.38 10.27 0.77
C ASN A 20 15.13 10.46 1.69
N ALA A 21 13.96 10.09 1.20
CA ALA A 21 12.65 10.18 1.85
C ALA A 21 12.07 8.76 1.93
N THR A 22 12.52 8.00 2.92
CA THR A 22 12.08 6.63 3.17
C THR A 22 10.56 6.57 3.36
N ILE A 23 9.83 6.06 2.36
CA ILE A 23 8.47 5.54 2.52
C ILE A 23 8.59 4.24 3.33
N GLN A 24 8.76 4.39 4.64
CA GLN A 24 9.04 3.31 5.58
C GLN A 24 7.72 2.72 6.14
N CYS A 25 6.72 2.53 5.28
CA CYS A 25 5.47 1.88 5.68
C CYS A 25 5.77 0.44 6.11
N GLY A 26 5.68 0.15 7.42
CA GLY A 26 5.90 -1.20 7.94
C GLY A 26 7.36 -1.58 8.23
N ARG A 27 8.28 -0.61 8.40
CA ARG A 27 9.61 -0.90 9.02
C ARG A 27 9.94 0.02 10.21
N ALA A 28 9.40 1.24 10.23
CA ALA A 28 9.53 2.15 11.38
C ALA A 28 8.64 1.71 12.56
N THR A 29 9.00 2.12 13.78
CA THR A 29 8.18 1.92 15.00
C THR A 29 6.82 2.62 14.93
N SER A 30 6.70 3.69 14.14
CA SER A 30 5.45 4.39 13.84
C SER A 30 5.42 4.78 12.36
N PRO A 31 4.27 4.69 11.67
CA PRO A 31 4.14 5.15 10.29
C PRO A 31 4.33 6.68 10.20
N SER A 32 5.01 7.13 9.14
CA SER A 32 5.08 8.56 8.84
C SER A 32 3.71 9.08 8.38
N GLN A 33 3.51 10.39 8.46
CA GLN A 33 2.30 11.02 7.93
C GLN A 33 2.11 10.69 6.44
N ASP A 34 3.19 10.74 5.65
CA ASP A 34 3.16 10.41 4.22
C ASP A 34 2.74 8.97 3.96
N CYS A 35 3.19 8.04 4.83
CA CYS A 35 2.76 6.65 4.78
C CYS A 35 1.24 6.53 4.95
N CYS A 36 0.69 7.20 5.96
CA CYS A 36 -0.75 7.16 6.22
C CYS A 36 -1.57 7.83 5.11
N VAL A 37 -1.09 8.96 4.56
CA VAL A 37 -1.73 9.63 3.41
C VAL A 37 -1.72 8.73 2.18
N GLY A 38 -0.61 8.03 1.92
CA GLY A 38 -0.50 7.04 0.85
C GLY A 38 -1.48 5.89 1.03
N LEU A 39 -1.54 5.31 2.23
CA LEU A 39 -2.49 4.24 2.59
C LEU A 39 -3.94 4.66 2.39
N GLN A 40 -4.33 5.83 2.88
CA GLN A 40 -5.69 6.34 2.73
C GLN A 40 -6.05 6.61 1.27
N SER A 41 -5.11 7.13 0.48
CA SER A 41 -5.30 7.33 -0.97
C SER A 41 -5.53 6.00 -1.69
N LEU A 42 -4.73 4.99 -1.34
CA LEU A 42 -4.88 3.63 -1.85
C LEU A 42 -6.24 3.02 -1.47
N ALA A 43 -6.70 3.24 -0.24
CA ALA A 43 -8.02 2.82 0.23
C ALA A 43 -9.15 3.43 -0.61
N LYS A 44 -9.06 4.75 -0.86
CA LYS A 44 -10.04 5.47 -1.69
C LYS A 44 -10.06 4.93 -3.12
N THR A 45 -8.89 4.64 -3.70
CA THR A 45 -8.80 4.04 -5.03
C THR A 45 -9.44 2.66 -5.07
N ALA A 46 -9.12 1.80 -4.10
CA ALA A 46 -9.69 0.46 -3.99
C ALA A 46 -11.22 0.49 -3.81
N ALA A 47 -11.73 1.42 -3.00
CA ALA A 47 -13.16 1.58 -2.74
C ALA A 47 -13.97 2.06 -3.95
N ALA A 48 -13.32 2.72 -4.93
CA ALA A 48 -14.03 3.38 -6.02
C ALA A 48 -14.69 2.40 -7.01
N SER A 49 -14.19 1.17 -7.16
CA SER A 49 -14.80 0.15 -8.03
C SER A 49 -14.15 -1.23 -7.83
N GLN A 50 -14.85 -2.30 -8.23
CA GLN A 50 -14.32 -3.68 -8.17
C GLN A 50 -13.05 -3.89 -9.02
N PRO A 51 -12.93 -3.33 -10.25
CA PRO A 51 -11.68 -3.35 -10.99
C PRO A 51 -10.52 -2.67 -10.25
N ASN A 52 -10.76 -1.50 -9.65
CA ASN A 52 -9.72 -0.80 -8.89
C ASN A 52 -9.34 -1.57 -7.62
N HIS A 53 -10.30 -2.20 -6.94
CA HIS A 53 -10.04 -3.07 -5.80
C HIS A 53 -9.07 -4.19 -6.18
N LYS A 54 -9.36 -4.89 -7.29
CA LYS A 54 -8.52 -5.99 -7.79
C LYS A 54 -7.14 -5.53 -8.22
N ASP A 55 -7.05 -4.43 -8.95
CA ASP A 55 -5.78 -3.86 -9.41
C ASP A 55 -4.92 -3.40 -8.21
N THR A 56 -5.54 -2.76 -7.23
CA THR A 56 -4.88 -2.32 -6.00
C THR A 56 -4.40 -3.51 -5.16
N CYS A 57 -5.23 -4.55 -5.04
CA CYS A 57 -4.85 -5.77 -4.33
C CYS A 57 -3.64 -6.44 -4.98
N ASN A 58 -3.64 -6.58 -6.31
CA ASN A 58 -2.50 -7.16 -7.03
C ASN A 58 -1.23 -6.32 -6.86
N CYS A 59 -1.35 -4.99 -6.83
CA CYS A 59 -0.23 -4.09 -6.54
C CYS A 59 0.36 -4.36 -5.15
N ILE A 60 -0.48 -4.42 -4.11
CA ILE A 60 -0.04 -4.73 -2.74
C ILE A 60 0.57 -6.12 -2.68
N LYS A 61 -0.01 -7.11 -3.36
CA LYS A 61 0.52 -8.48 -3.44
C LYS A 61 1.95 -8.52 -4.00
N VAL A 62 2.22 -7.78 -5.07
CA VAL A 62 3.58 -7.67 -5.61
C VAL A 62 4.50 -6.95 -4.63
N ALA A 63 4.04 -5.87 -4.00
CA ALA A 63 4.82 -5.11 -3.03
C ALA A 63 5.22 -5.96 -1.80
N VAL A 64 4.28 -6.71 -1.20
CA VAL A 64 4.56 -7.56 -0.02
C VAL A 64 5.54 -8.69 -0.35
N GLN A 65 5.56 -9.16 -1.59
CA GLN A 65 6.49 -10.19 -2.06
C GLN A 65 7.87 -9.62 -2.41
N THR A 66 7.93 -8.38 -2.89
CA THR A 66 9.16 -7.74 -3.35
C THR A 66 9.93 -7.08 -2.21
N PHE A 67 9.21 -6.49 -1.25
CA PHE A 67 9.81 -5.73 -0.16
C PHE A 67 9.80 -6.53 1.13
N ALA A 68 10.94 -6.60 1.81
CA ALA A 68 11.03 -7.20 3.14
C ALA A 68 10.36 -6.29 4.19
N MET A 69 9.03 -6.43 4.32
CA MET A 69 8.21 -5.69 5.28
C MET A 69 8.11 -6.45 6.61
N ASP A 70 8.07 -5.71 7.73
CA ASP A 70 7.75 -6.28 9.03
C ASP A 70 6.23 -6.38 9.16
N TYR A 71 5.70 -7.57 8.93
CA TYR A 71 4.27 -7.83 8.99
C TYR A 71 3.67 -7.59 10.38
N SER A 72 4.47 -7.70 11.45
CA SER A 72 4.02 -7.40 12.82
C SER A 72 3.71 -5.91 12.98
N LYS A 73 4.45 -5.06 12.26
CA LYS A 73 4.20 -3.61 12.18
C LYS A 73 3.11 -3.28 11.15
N ALA A 74 3.11 -3.96 10.00
CA ALA A 74 2.11 -3.73 8.95
C ALA A 74 0.67 -3.96 9.44
N LYS A 75 0.46 -4.96 10.30
CA LYS A 75 -0.84 -5.24 10.95
C LYS A 75 -1.36 -4.10 11.82
N GLN A 76 -0.49 -3.19 12.28
CA GLN A 76 -0.87 -2.04 13.10
C GLN A 76 -1.27 -0.83 12.26
N LEU A 77 -0.91 -0.80 10.97
CA LEU A 77 -1.18 0.33 10.07
C LEU A 77 -2.67 0.69 9.96
N PRO A 78 -3.63 -0.26 9.91
CA PRO A 78 -5.05 0.08 9.92
C PRO A 78 -5.46 0.96 11.10
N GLN A 79 -5.02 0.61 12.32
CA GLN A 79 -5.28 1.42 13.51
C GLN A 79 -4.49 2.73 13.51
N LEU A 80 -3.18 2.68 13.23
CA LEU A 80 -2.31 3.84 13.34
C LEU A 80 -2.59 4.92 12.27
N CYS A 81 -3.05 4.53 11.09
CA CYS A 81 -3.32 5.43 9.97
C CYS A 81 -4.81 5.68 9.71
N ASN A 82 -5.71 5.15 10.55
CA ASN A 82 -7.15 5.14 10.30
C ASN A 82 -7.50 4.60 8.90
N TYR A 83 -6.78 3.56 8.46
CA TYR A 83 -7.01 2.93 7.16
C TYR A 83 -8.17 1.95 7.27
N PRO A 84 -9.20 2.04 6.41
CA PRO A 84 -10.46 1.29 6.56
C PRO A 84 -10.38 -0.23 6.27
N SER A 85 -9.21 -0.85 6.39
CA SER A 85 -8.98 -2.30 6.19
C SER A 85 -9.60 -2.87 4.91
N ILE A 86 -9.75 -2.06 3.85
CA ILE A 86 -10.38 -2.47 2.58
C ILE A 86 -9.57 -3.57 1.90
N ILE A 87 -8.24 -3.45 1.93
CA ILE A 87 -7.33 -4.50 1.48
C ILE A 87 -6.39 -4.84 2.65
N PRO A 88 -6.31 -6.11 3.08
CA PRO A 88 -5.40 -6.50 4.15
C PRO A 88 -3.93 -6.34 3.70
N ILE A 89 -3.04 -6.00 4.63
CA ILE A 89 -1.61 -5.90 4.35
C ILE A 89 -0.93 -7.13 4.95
N GLU A 90 -0.94 -8.23 4.20
CA GLU A 90 -0.46 -9.53 4.64
C GLU A 90 0.27 -10.28 3.51
N PRO A 91 1.16 -11.25 3.83
CA PRO A 91 2.04 -11.85 2.82
C PRO A 91 1.28 -12.66 1.76
N ASN A 92 0.12 -13.20 2.11
CA ASN A 92 -0.66 -14.10 1.26
C ASN A 92 -2.03 -13.49 0.92
N LEU A 93 -1.99 -12.41 0.14
CA LEU A 93 -3.19 -11.74 -0.37
C LEU A 93 -3.91 -12.56 -1.46
N ASP A 94 -5.20 -12.81 -1.23
CA ASP A 94 -6.14 -13.35 -2.21
C ASP A 94 -6.89 -12.21 -2.92
N CYS A 95 -6.40 -11.82 -4.10
CA CYS A 95 -6.97 -10.77 -4.94
C CYS A 95 -8.03 -11.29 -5.92
N SER A 96 -8.51 -12.52 -5.73
CA SER A 96 -9.53 -13.14 -6.59
C SER A 96 -10.95 -12.78 -6.15
N LYS A 97 -11.08 -12.21 -4.95
CA LYS A 97 -12.33 -11.86 -4.28
C LYS A 97 -12.67 -10.39 -4.44
#